data_AF-A0A919SEW2-F1
#
_entry.id   AF-A0A919SEW2-F1
#
_cell.length_a   1.000
_cell.length_b   1.000
_cell.length_c   1.000
_cell.angle_alpha   90.00
_cell.angle_beta   90.00
_cell.angle_gamma   90.00
#
_symmetry.space_group_name_H-M   'P 1'
#
loop_
_entity.id
_entity.type
_entity.pdbx_description
1 polymer ?
#
loop_
_entity_poly.entity_id
_entity_poly.type
_entity_poly.pdbx_seq_one_letter_code
_entity_poly.pdbx_strand_id
1 'polypeptide(L)'
;MERGPGALYGRRMSTRTIRVTVRGAFAGLTDGQRAELLSRAAEHDVAFAAYTAEGSLTYDIAARPFFTFRFAGTVEQEQDIPAVVTRAESAAAAYLSGRGYGFKDLSSQAVDMAQIPLGKRGRRLAARGD
;
A
#
# COMPACT_ATOMS: atom_id res chain seq x y z
N MET A 1 -18.65 22.26 -45.44
CA MET A 1 -18.19 20.88 -45.18
C MET A 1 -16.93 20.97 -44.33
N GLU A 2 -16.89 20.13 -43.30
CA GLU A 2 -15.80 19.86 -42.34
C GLU A 2 -15.12 21.03 -41.62
N ARG A 3 -15.67 21.37 -40.45
CA ARG A 3 -14.86 21.79 -39.31
C ARG A 3 -14.41 20.55 -38.53
N GLY A 4 -13.10 20.42 -38.32
CA GLY A 4 -12.55 19.85 -37.08
C GLY A 4 -11.50 18.75 -37.21
N PRO A 5 -10.21 19.10 -37.22
CA PRO A 5 -9.17 18.25 -36.63
C PRO A 5 -8.95 18.73 -35.19
N GLY A 6 -9.53 18.07 -34.20
CA GLY A 6 -9.23 18.42 -32.82
C GLY A 6 -10.10 17.72 -31.79
N ALA A 7 -9.43 17.06 -30.83
CA ALA A 7 -9.97 16.47 -29.61
C ALA A 7 -10.60 15.06 -29.72
N LEU A 8 -9.80 14.05 -30.09
CA LEU A 8 -10.05 12.66 -29.65
C LEU A 8 -8.85 11.96 -28.98
N TYR A 9 -7.83 12.72 -28.54
CA TYR A 9 -6.80 12.20 -27.63
C TYR A 9 -6.77 13.04 -26.37
N GLY A 10 -7.73 12.75 -25.51
CA GLY A 10 -7.90 13.45 -24.23
C GLY A 10 -8.87 12.71 -23.34
N ARG A 11 -8.88 11.37 -23.38
CA ARG A 11 -9.33 10.64 -22.18
C ARG A 11 -8.35 11.09 -21.11
N ARG A 12 -8.79 11.98 -20.22
CA ARG A 12 -7.97 12.49 -19.13
C ARG A 12 -7.26 11.31 -18.50
N MET A 13 -5.93 11.25 -18.65
CA MET A 13 -5.05 10.37 -17.90
C MET A 13 -5.07 10.87 -16.45
N SER A 14 -6.18 10.63 -15.77
CA SER A 14 -6.35 10.99 -14.38
C SER A 14 -5.68 9.90 -13.57
N THR A 15 -4.44 10.11 -13.19
CA THR A 15 -3.69 9.22 -12.31
C THR A 15 -4.48 8.97 -11.03
N ARG A 16 -4.86 7.71 -10.79
CA ARG A 16 -5.62 7.27 -9.63
C ARG A 16 -4.66 6.71 -8.60
N THR A 17 -4.77 7.19 -7.36
CA THR A 17 -3.96 6.65 -6.27
C THR A 17 -4.63 5.41 -5.71
N ILE A 18 -3.95 4.28 -5.79
CA ILE A 18 -4.39 3.00 -5.27
C ILE A 18 -3.63 2.73 -3.99
N ARG A 19 -4.36 2.58 -2.88
CA ARG A 19 -3.79 2.15 -1.62
C ARG A 19 -4.01 0.67 -1.46
N VAL A 20 -2.93 -0.08 -1.38
CA VAL A 20 -2.97 -1.53 -1.14
C VAL A 20 -2.54 -1.80 0.30
N THR A 21 -3.34 -2.59 0.99
CA THR A 21 -3.06 -3.08 2.33
C THR A 21 -2.90 -4.59 2.25
N VAL A 22 -1.68 -5.09 2.44
CA VAL A 22 -1.39 -6.52 2.53
C VAL A 22 -1.31 -6.88 4.01
N ARG A 23 -2.05 -7.90 4.42
CA ARG A 23 -2.06 -8.42 5.79
C ARG A 23 -1.59 -9.87 5.76
N GLY A 24 -0.91 -10.29 6.81
CA GLY A 24 -0.49 -11.67 6.97
C GLY A 24 -0.06 -11.97 8.39
N ALA A 25 0.31 -13.22 8.64
CA ALA A 25 0.90 -13.65 9.90
C ALA A 25 2.35 -14.04 9.68
N PHE A 26 3.21 -13.71 10.64
CA PHE A 26 4.55 -14.30 10.70
C PHE A 26 4.42 -15.80 11.01
N ALA A 27 5.27 -16.60 10.37
CA ALA A 27 5.30 -18.05 10.51
C ALA A 27 6.73 -18.53 10.76
N GLY A 28 6.90 -19.46 11.71
CA GLY A 28 8.20 -20.09 11.97
C GLY A 28 9.28 -19.12 12.47
N LEU A 29 8.92 -18.06 13.18
CA LEU A 29 9.90 -17.16 13.79
C LEU A 29 10.67 -17.89 14.89
N THR A 30 11.99 -17.81 14.82
CA THR A 30 12.87 -18.20 15.93
C THR A 30 12.79 -17.17 17.07
N ASP A 31 13.17 -17.55 18.29
CA ASP A 31 13.22 -16.63 19.44
C ASP A 31 14.10 -15.40 19.16
N GLY A 32 15.22 -15.58 18.44
CA GLY A 32 16.10 -14.48 18.04
C GLY A 32 15.43 -13.50 17.07
N GLN A 33 14.73 -14.00 16.05
CA GLN A 33 13.98 -13.15 15.12
C GLN A 33 12.81 -12.43 15.80
N ARG A 34 12.14 -13.12 16.73
CA ARG A 34 11.06 -12.52 17.52
C ARG A 34 11.59 -11.39 18.42
N ALA A 35 12.73 -11.59 19.08
CA ALA A 35 13.36 -10.57 19.91
C ALA A 35 13.82 -9.36 19.07
N GLU A 36 14.35 -9.59 17.87
CA GLU A 36 14.71 -8.51 16.93
C GLU A 36 13.49 -7.71 16.51
N LEU A 37 12.42 -8.38 16.09
CA LEU A 37 11.16 -7.73 15.72
C LEU A 37 10.57 -6.95 16.90
N LEU A 38 10.60 -7.50 18.11
CA LEU A 38 10.14 -6.80 19.32
C LEU A 38 10.96 -5.54 19.61
N SER A 39 12.28 -5.60 19.46
CA SER A 39 13.17 -4.45 19.68
C SER A 39 12.88 -3.32 18.68
N ARG A 40 12.56 -3.68 17.43
CA ARG A 40 12.28 -2.74 16.34
C ARG A 40 10.80 -2.39 16.20
N ALA A 41 9.93 -2.92 17.05
CA ALA A 41 8.49 -2.71 16.96
C ALA A 41 8.12 -1.22 17.07
N ALA A 42 8.84 -0.46 17.90
CA ALA A 42 8.65 0.98 18.03
C ALA A 42 8.97 1.77 16.74
N GLU A 43 9.92 1.30 15.93
CA GLU A 43 10.24 1.89 14.62
C GLU A 43 9.18 1.55 13.57
N HIS A 44 8.47 0.44 13.76
CA HIS A 44 7.45 -0.10 12.86
C HIS A 44 6.03 0.05 13.42
N ASP A 45 5.84 0.99 14.33
CA ASP A 45 4.57 1.24 15.01
C ASP A 45 3.50 1.79 14.04
N VAL A 46 2.24 1.50 14.33
CA VAL A 46 1.07 1.97 13.56
C VAL A 46 1.01 3.50 13.49
N ALA A 47 1.58 4.20 14.48
CA ALA A 47 1.70 5.65 14.50
C ALA A 47 2.46 6.21 13.27
N PHE A 48 3.39 5.46 12.70
CA PHE A 48 4.18 5.86 11.52
C PHE A 48 3.70 5.19 10.22
N ALA A 49 2.57 4.47 10.27
CA ALA A 49 2.06 3.70 9.14
C ALA A 49 1.57 4.62 8.01
N ALA A 50 2.45 4.90 7.04
CA ALA A 50 2.14 5.64 5.83
C ALA A 50 1.98 4.69 4.62
N TYR A 51 1.15 5.08 3.66
CA TYR A 51 1.12 4.42 2.35
C TYR A 51 2.19 5.05 1.47
N THR A 52 3.29 4.34 1.25
CA THR A 52 4.43 4.79 0.42
C THR A 52 4.60 3.87 -0.80
N ALA A 53 5.30 4.37 -1.83
CA ALA A 53 5.59 3.58 -3.04
C ALA A 53 6.63 2.47 -2.82
N GLU A 54 7.40 2.56 -1.74
CA GLU A 54 8.31 1.50 -1.28
C GLU A 54 7.57 0.48 -0.39
N GLY A 55 6.51 0.94 0.27
CA GLY A 55 5.69 0.19 1.20
C GLY A 55 6.18 0.31 2.65
N SER A 56 5.24 0.39 3.59
CA SER A 56 5.51 0.49 5.01
C SER A 56 5.01 -0.76 5.72
N LEU A 57 5.93 -1.52 6.33
CA LEU A 57 5.55 -2.62 7.21
C LEU A 57 5.22 -2.09 8.60
N THR A 58 4.09 -2.52 9.11
CA THR A 58 3.60 -2.24 10.46
C THR A 58 3.23 -3.54 11.13
N TYR A 59 3.63 -3.76 12.37
CA TYR A 59 3.29 -4.99 13.09
C TYR A 59 3.25 -4.75 14.59
N ASP A 60 2.47 -5.58 15.29
CA ASP A 60 2.42 -5.60 16.75
C ASP A 60 2.66 -7.04 17.22
N ILE A 61 3.92 -7.47 17.18
CA ILE A 61 4.31 -8.85 17.51
C ILE A 61 4.18 -9.16 19.00
N ALA A 62 4.05 -8.14 19.84
CA ALA A 62 3.82 -8.27 21.28
C ALA A 62 2.39 -8.77 21.56
N ALA A 63 1.39 -8.22 20.88
CA ALA A 63 0.00 -8.66 21.01
C ALA A 63 -0.31 -9.84 20.07
N ARG A 64 0.15 -9.80 18.82
CA ARG A 64 -0.24 -10.76 17.78
C ARG A 64 0.85 -10.99 16.74
N PRO A 65 1.08 -12.21 16.25
CA PRO A 65 2.05 -12.46 15.18
C PRO A 65 1.53 -12.01 13.80
N PHE A 66 0.75 -10.92 13.70
CA PHE A 66 0.26 -10.38 12.45
C PHE A 66 1.05 -9.14 12.04
N PHE A 67 1.18 -8.95 10.73
CA PHE A 67 1.73 -7.75 10.13
C PHE A 67 0.76 -7.16 9.12
N THR A 68 0.94 -5.87 8.86
CA THR A 68 0.25 -5.12 7.82
C THR A 68 1.28 -4.34 7.03
N PHE A 69 1.37 -4.61 5.74
CA PHE A 69 2.18 -3.87 4.79
C PHE A 69 1.30 -2.92 3.98
N ARG A 70 1.63 -1.63 4.00
CA ARG A 70 0.85 -0.57 3.35
C ARG A 70 1.62 -0.02 2.17
N PHE A 71 1.05 -0.12 0.98
CA PHE A 71 1.67 0.29 -0.28
C PHE A 71 0.79 1.31 -1.01
N ALA A 72 1.39 2.37 -1.53
CA ALA A 72 0.72 3.31 -2.44
C ALA A 72 1.25 3.11 -3.86
N GLY A 73 0.35 2.81 -4.79
CA GLY A 73 0.64 2.85 -6.22
C GLY A 73 -0.24 3.87 -6.94
N THR A 74 0.13 4.17 -8.16
CA THR A 74 -0.66 5.01 -9.06
C THR A 74 -0.96 4.25 -10.33
N VAL A 75 -2.20 4.33 -10.79
CA VAL A 75 -2.63 3.73 -12.06
C VAL A 75 -3.26 4.77 -12.95
N GLU A 76 -3.10 4.61 -14.26
CA GLU A 76 -3.82 5.42 -15.24
C GLU A 76 -5.19 4.80 -15.51
N GLN A 77 -5.27 3.47 -15.44
CA GLN A 77 -6.47 2.73 -15.79
C GLN A 77 -6.88 1.76 -14.68
N GLU A 78 -8.18 1.48 -14.60
CA GLU A 78 -8.73 0.55 -13.60
C GLU A 78 -8.20 -0.87 -13.79
N GLN A 79 -7.96 -1.29 -15.03
CA GLN A 79 -7.38 -2.60 -15.33
C GLN A 79 -5.95 -2.79 -14.80
N ASP A 80 -5.26 -1.71 -14.42
CA ASP A 80 -3.91 -1.77 -13.86
C ASP A 80 -3.93 -1.91 -12.32
N ILE A 81 -5.09 -1.77 -11.66
CA ILE A 81 -5.23 -1.94 -10.20
C ILE A 81 -4.72 -3.32 -9.74
N PRO A 82 -5.04 -4.45 -10.41
CA PRO A 82 -4.48 -5.75 -10.05
C PRO A 82 -2.96 -5.79 -10.13
N ALA A 83 -2.33 -5.09 -11.07
CA ALA A 83 -0.87 -5.03 -11.18
C ALA A 83 -0.24 -4.31 -9.97
N VAL A 84 -0.89 -3.27 -9.44
CA VAL A 84 -0.45 -2.61 -8.20
C VAL A 84 -0.57 -3.54 -7.00
N VAL A 85 -1.61 -4.36 -6.94
CA VAL A 85 -1.77 -5.36 -5.87
C VAL A 85 -0.64 -6.38 -5.92
N THR A 86 -0.35 -6.96 -7.09
CA THR A 86 0.76 -7.90 -7.26
C THR A 86 2.10 -7.28 -6.88
N ARG A 87 2.32 -6.00 -7.21
CA ARG A 87 3.54 -5.27 -6.82
C ARG A 87 3.62 -5.10 -5.30
N ALA A 88 2.51 -4.77 -4.64
CA ALA A 88 2.46 -4.63 -3.19
C ALA A 88 2.73 -5.96 -2.47
N GLU A 89 2.16 -7.06 -2.95
CA GLU A 89 2.42 -8.41 -2.42
C GLU A 89 3.88 -8.82 -2.62
N SER A 90 4.42 -8.58 -3.81
CA SER A 90 5.83 -8.87 -4.11
C SER A 90 6.78 -8.04 -3.24
N ALA A 91 6.47 -6.75 -3.02
CA ALA A 91 7.25 -5.89 -2.14
C ALA A 91 7.20 -6.37 -0.68
N ALA A 92 6.02 -6.77 -0.20
CA ALA A 92 5.86 -7.35 1.13
C ALA A 92 6.66 -8.65 1.28
N ALA A 93 6.55 -9.56 0.31
CA ALA A 93 7.30 -10.82 0.30
C ALA A 93 8.82 -10.59 0.24
N ALA A 94 9.29 -9.66 -0.59
CA ALA A 94 10.71 -9.30 -0.69
C ALA A 94 11.23 -8.71 0.63
N TYR A 95 10.46 -7.84 1.29
CA TYR A 95 10.84 -7.26 2.58
C TYR A 95 10.97 -8.32 3.68
N LEU A 96 10.02 -9.25 3.74
CA LEU A 96 10.00 -10.32 4.76
C LEU A 96 11.09 -11.36 4.48
N SER A 97 11.16 -11.88 3.25
CA SER A 97 12.16 -12.88 2.85
C SER A 97 13.58 -12.33 2.89
N GLY A 98 13.79 -11.05 2.54
CA GLY A 98 15.10 -10.40 2.61
C GLY A 98 15.66 -10.32 4.04
N ARG A 99 14.79 -10.43 5.06
CA ARG A 99 15.16 -10.50 6.48
C ARG A 99 15.04 -11.92 7.06
N GLY A 100 14.69 -12.90 6.23
CA GLY A 100 14.50 -14.30 6.64
C GLY A 100 13.25 -14.56 7.47
N TYR A 101 12.27 -13.65 7.48
CA TYR A 101 11.02 -13.86 8.20
C TYR A 101 10.07 -14.73 7.37
N GLY A 102 9.64 -15.86 7.92
CA GLY A 102 8.56 -16.65 7.35
C GLY A 102 7.21 -15.94 7.51
N PHE A 103 6.32 -16.13 6.54
CA PHE A 103 4.97 -15.56 6.55
C PHE A 103 3.94 -16.54 5.99
N LYS A 104 2.68 -16.37 6.41
CA LYS A 104 1.53 -17.16 5.96
C LYS A 104 0.26 -16.31 5.93
N ASP A 105 -0.82 -16.89 5.39
CA ASP A 105 -2.15 -16.29 5.38
C ASP A 105 -2.17 -14.87 4.77
N LEU A 106 -1.46 -14.67 3.65
CA LEU A 106 -1.43 -13.40 2.96
C LEU A 106 -2.79 -13.06 2.36
N SER A 107 -3.26 -11.85 2.64
CA SER A 107 -4.45 -11.26 2.05
C SER A 107 -4.17 -9.80 1.67
N SER A 108 -4.53 -9.43 0.45
CA SER A 108 -4.36 -8.07 -0.06
C SER A 108 -5.71 -7.40 -0.30
N GLN A 109 -5.80 -6.11 0.05
CA GLN A 109 -6.95 -5.27 -0.22
C GLN A 109 -6.52 -3.98 -0.89
N ALA A 110 -7.05 -3.73 -2.10
CA ALA A 110 -6.82 -2.51 -2.86
C ALA A 110 -8.00 -1.53 -2.66
N VAL A 111 -7.69 -0.25 -2.48
CA VAL A 111 -8.65 0.82 -2.32
C VAL A 111 -8.29 1.93 -3.31
N ASP A 112 -9.20 2.22 -4.24
CA ASP A 112 -9.07 3.36 -5.14
C ASP A 112 -9.51 4.65 -4.43
N MET A 113 -8.56 5.55 -4.20
CA MET A 113 -8.81 6.83 -3.55
C MET A 113 -9.67 7.77 -4.42
N ALA A 114 -9.73 7.56 -5.74
CA ALA A 114 -10.59 8.33 -6.64
C ALA A 114 -12.08 7.98 -6.44
N GLN A 115 -12.39 6.78 -5.93
CA GLN A 115 -13.76 6.34 -5.63
C GLN A 115 -14.21 6.72 -4.22
N ILE A 116 -13.29 7.12 -3.33
CA ILE A 116 -13.65 7.55 -1.98
C ILE A 116 -14.20 8.98 -2.05
N PRO A 117 -15.47 9.23 -1.66
CA PRO A 117 -15.97 10.59 -1.56
C PRO A 117 -15.09 11.35 -0.56
N LEU A 118 -14.41 12.40 -1.03
CA LEU A 118 -13.65 13.29 -0.15
C LEU A 118 -14.62 13.90 0.86
N GLY A 119 -14.68 13.31 2.06
CA GLY A 119 -15.38 13.93 3.19
C GLY A 119 -14.87 15.35 3.43
N LYS A 120 -15.64 16.18 4.15
CA LYS A 120 -15.34 17.62 4.37
C LYS A 120 -13.88 17.93 4.80
N ARG A 121 -13.14 16.97 5.38
CA ARG A 121 -11.72 17.09 5.77
C ARG A 121 -10.71 16.82 4.63
N GLY A 122 -11.04 15.98 3.65
CA GLY A 122 -10.15 15.71 2.50
C GLY A 122 -9.97 16.92 1.57
N ARG A 123 -10.99 17.77 1.47
CA ARG A 123 -10.94 19.04 0.73
C ARG A 123 -9.89 20.02 1.24
N ARG A 124 -9.52 19.98 2.52
CA ARG A 124 -8.60 20.96 3.13
C ARG A 124 -7.12 20.64 2.90
N LEU A 125 -6.79 19.38 2.61
CA LEU A 125 -5.43 18.95 2.31
C LEU A 125 -5.11 19.04 0.81
N ALA A 126 -6.11 18.86 -0.06
CA ALA A 126 -5.94 19.04 -1.52
C ALA A 126 -5.82 20.52 -1.96
N ALA A 127 -6.22 21.47 -1.12
CA ALA A 127 -6.18 22.90 -1.41
C ALA A 127 -4.89 23.60 -0.93
N ARG A 128 -3.88 22.85 -0.47
CA ARG A 128 -2.63 23.38 0.09
C ARG A 128 -1.37 22.95 -0.69
N GLY A 129 -1.56 22.32 -1.84
CA GLY A 129 -0.49 21.91 -2.76
C GLY A 129 -0.84 22.32 -4.18
N ASP A 130 -1.13 23.60 -4.37
CA ASP A 130 -0.98 24.32 -5.65
C ASP A 130 0.14 25.35 -5.44
#